data_AF-A0A3D2H1W8-F1
#
_entry.id   AF-A0A3D2H1W8-F1
#
_cell.length_a   1.000
_cell.length_b   1.000
_cell.length_c   1.000
_cell.angle_alpha   90.00
_cell.angle_beta   90.00
_cell.angle_gamma   90.00
#
_symmetry.space_group_name_H-M   'P 1'
#
loop_
_entity.id
_entity.type
_entity.pdbx_description
1 polymer ?
#
loop_
_entity_poly.entity_id
_entity_poly.type
_entity_poly.pdbx_seq_one_letter_code
_entity_poly.pdbx_strand_id
1 'polypeptide(L)' 'MRCSCKECGTYMIQAESDHLGCVCPDCGYRCNDCLGTNTVVGRESLKALAFDPRFDPDTIFREAFLNQEEDEEE' A
#
# COMPACT_ATOMS: atom_id res chain seq x y z
N MET A 1 4.45 -8.04 13.66
CA MET A 1 3.61 -8.26 12.46
C MET A 1 4.00 -9.61 11.85
N ARG A 2 3.06 -10.40 11.35
CA ARG A 2 3.31 -11.70 10.70
C ARG A 2 2.81 -11.60 9.26
N CYS A 3 3.68 -11.86 8.28
CA CYS A 3 3.35 -11.72 6.85
C CYS A 3 3.45 -13.08 6.15
N SER A 4 2.56 -13.34 5.20
CA SER A 4 2.74 -14.36 4.16
C SER A 4 3.38 -13.74 2.93
N CYS A 5 4.17 -14.53 2.19
CA CYS A 5 4.79 -14.09 0.96
C CYS A 5 3.73 -13.87 -0.12
N LYS A 6 3.78 -12.74 -0.81
CA LYS A 6 2.85 -12.42 -1.91
C LYS A 6 3.06 -13.28 -3.16
N GLU A 7 4.27 -13.81 -3.32
CA GLU A 7 4.64 -14.64 -4.48
C GLU A 7 4.27 -16.11 -4.29
N CYS A 8 4.47 -16.67 -3.09
CA CYS A 8 4.30 -18.11 -2.84
C CYS A 8 3.49 -18.49 -1.60
N GLY A 9 3.00 -17.50 -0.82
CA GLY A 9 2.19 -17.74 0.38
C GLY A 9 2.98 -18.16 1.63
N THR A 10 4.25 -18.53 1.51
CA THR A 10 5.09 -18.98 2.62
C THR A 10 5.18 -17.92 3.72
N TYR A 11 5.17 -18.37 4.98
CA TYR A 11 5.40 -17.51 6.13
C TYR A 11 6.75 -16.79 6.04
N MET A 12 6.73 -15.47 6.17
CA MET A 12 7.93 -14.64 6.03
C MET A 12 8.56 -14.34 7.39
N ILE A 13 9.89 -14.24 7.39
CA ILE A 13 10.68 -13.96 8.59
C ILE A 13 11.08 -12.48 8.57
N GLN A 14 10.92 -11.79 9.70
CA GLN A 14 11.32 -10.39 9.79
C GLN A 14 12.85 -10.29 9.89
N ALA A 15 13.46 -9.52 8.99
CA ALA A 15 14.88 -9.27 8.96
C ALA A 15 15.17 -7.90 9.60
N GLU A 16 15.97 -7.90 10.68
CA GLU A 16 16.41 -6.72 11.42
C GLU A 16 17.78 -6.17 10.96
N SER A 17 18.22 -6.55 9.75
CA SER A 17 19.45 -6.07 9.12
C SER A 17 19.33 -4.64 8.55
N ASP A 18 20.41 -4.11 7.94
CA ASP A 18 20.45 -2.81 7.23
C ASP A 18 19.27 -2.58 6.27
N HIS A 19 18.80 -3.66 5.64
CA HIS A 19 17.55 -3.67 4.90
C HIS A 19 16.46 -4.28 5.77
N LEU A 20 15.69 -3.40 6.43
CA LEU A 20 14.49 -3.81 7.15
C LEU A 20 13.47 -4.43 6.18
N GLY A 21 12.62 -5.30 6.71
CA GLY A 21 11.52 -5.93 5.97
C GLY A 21 11.35 -7.41 6.30
N CYS A 22 10.24 -7.99 5.87
CA CYS A 22 10.03 -9.43 5.92
C CYS A 22 10.66 -10.09 4.69
N VAL A 23 11.37 -11.20 4.85
CA VAL A 23 12.01 -11.96 3.76
C VAL A 23 11.38 -13.35 3.69
N CYS A 24 11.03 -13.78 2.47
CA CYS A 24 10.57 -15.14 2.21
C CYS A 24 11.77 -16.10 2.21
N PRO A 25 11.75 -17.19 3.00
CA PRO A 25 12.83 -18.17 3.00
C PRO A 25 12.88 -19.02 1.72
N ASP A 26 11.76 -19.15 0.99
CA ASP A 26 11.68 -20.03 -0.18
C ASP A 26 12.06 -19.33 -1.48
N CYS A 27 11.53 -18.12 -1.72
CA CYS A 27 11.76 -17.38 -2.96
C CYS A 27 12.62 -16.12 -2.80
N GLY A 28 12.99 -15.75 -1.57
CA GLY A 28 13.82 -14.58 -1.30
C GLY A 28 13.11 -13.22 -1.44
N TYR A 29 11.82 -13.20 -1.80
CA TYR A 29 11.05 -11.95 -1.90
C TYR A 29 11.08 -11.15 -0.59
N ARG A 30 11.31 -9.84 -0.69
CA ARG A 30 11.36 -8.90 0.45
C ARG A 30 10.16 -7.96 0.43
N CYS A 31 9.43 -7.94 1.54
CA CYS A 31 8.26 -7.09 1.75
C CYS A 31 8.54 -5.99 2.77
N ASN A 32 8.08 -4.76 2.48
CA ASN A 32 8.22 -3.58 3.34
C ASN A 32 6.89 -2.89 3.67
N ASP A 33 5.77 -3.46 3.23
CA ASP A 33 4.47 -2.78 3.25
C ASP A 33 4.03 -2.35 4.64
N CYS A 34 4.17 -3.24 5.63
CA CYS A 34 3.76 -2.93 7.00
C CYS A 34 4.69 -1.93 7.70
N LEU A 35 5.92 -1.78 7.20
CA LEU A 35 6.91 -0.84 7.74
C LEU A 35 6.85 0.52 7.01
N GLY A 36 6.33 0.58 5.78
CA GLY A 36 6.27 1.80 4.97
C GLY A 36 7.64 2.36 4.56
N THR A 37 8.72 1.59 4.74
CA THR A 37 10.11 2.05 4.53
C THR A 37 10.46 2.26 3.06
N ASN A 38 9.72 1.67 2.14
CA ASN A 38 9.90 1.82 0.69
C ASN A 38 8.89 2.79 0.04
N THR A 39 8.03 3.43 0.83
CA THR A 39 6.96 4.32 0.33
C THR A 39 7.15 5.77 0.78
N VAL A 40 8.36 6.14 1.17
CA VAL A 40 8.66 7.52 1.59
C VAL A 40 8.60 8.44 0.37
N VAL A 41 7.63 9.36 0.37
CA VAL A 41 7.44 10.34 -0.71
C VAL A 41 8.05 11.68 -0.32
N GLY A 42 8.80 12.31 -1.23
CA GLY A 42 9.37 13.64 -1.02
C GLY A 42 8.30 14.73 -0.93
N ARG A 43 8.56 15.79 -0.18
CA ARG A 43 7.62 16.92 0.01
C ARG A 43 7.14 17.53 -1.30
N GLU A 44 8.03 17.75 -2.27
CA GLU A 44 7.67 18.35 -3.55
C GLU A 44 6.84 17.39 -4.42
N SER A 45 7.15 16.10 -4.39
CA SER A 45 6.32 15.06 -5.03
C SER A 45 4.92 15.02 -4.44
N LEU A 46 4.78 15.18 -3.11
CA LEU A 46 3.46 15.30 -2.47
C LEU A 46 2.71 16.56 -2.90
N LYS A 47 3.39 17.72 -2.99
CA LYS A 47 2.75 18.96 -3.46
C LYS A 47 2.24 18.86 -4.89
N ALA A 48 2.97 18.17 -5.77
CA ALA A 48 2.55 17.98 -7.15
C ALA A 48 1.23 17.19 -7.25
N LEU A 49 0.96 16.29 -6.30
CA LEU A 49 -0.29 15.52 -6.24
C LEU A 49 -1.48 16.34 -5.76
N ALA A 50 -1.28 17.51 -5.14
CA ALA A 50 -2.38 18.33 -4.60
C ALA A 50 -3.36 18.85 -5.68
N PHE A 51 -2.94 18.87 -6.94
CA PHE A 51 -3.74 19.33 -8.08
C PHE A 51 -4.12 18.20 -9.04
N ASP A 52 -3.80 16.95 -8.69
CA ASP A 52 -4.22 15.80 -9.48
C ASP A 52 -5.73 15.60 -9.26
N PRO A 53 -6.55 15.58 -10.32
CA PRO A 53 -8.01 15.48 -10.23
C PRO A 53 -8.51 14.27 -9.42
N ARG A 54 -7.70 13.21 -9.31
CA ARG A 54 -8.04 12.04 -8.49
C ARG A 54 -8.10 12.33 -6.99
N PHE A 55 -7.42 13.38 -6.54
CA PHE A 55 -7.42 13.81 -5.14
C PHE A 55 -8.26 15.07 -4.92
N ASP A 56 -9.04 15.49 -5.92
CA ASP A 56 -10.00 16.57 -5.77
C ASP A 56 -11.09 16.17 -4.77
N PRO A 57 -11.43 17.01 -3.77
CA PRO A 57 -12.40 16.66 -2.72
C PRO A 57 -13.77 16.27 -3.25
N ASP A 58 -14.27 16.93 -4.30
CA ASP A 58 -15.57 16.63 -4.88
C ASP A 58 -15.53 15.27 -5.61
N THR A 59 -14.42 14.98 -6.28
CA THR A 59 -14.17 13.68 -6.93
C THR A 59 -14.08 12.54 -5.92
N ILE A 60 -13.30 12.71 -4.85
CA ILE A 60 -13.19 11.72 -3.76
C ILE A 60 -14.56 11.48 -3.13
N PHE A 61 -15.31 12.54 -2.84
CA PHE A 61 -16.63 12.41 -2.21
C PHE A 61 -17.60 11.62 -3.09
N ARG A 62 -17.60 11.91 -4.40
CA ARG A 62 -18.46 11.23 -5.36
C ARG A 62 -18.11 9.75 -5.50
N GLU A 63 -16.83 9.43 -5.69
CA GLU A 63 -16.39 8.05 -5.91
C GLU A 63 -16.48 7.19 -4.64
N ALA A 64 -16.18 7.75 -3.46
CA ALA A 64 -16.13 6.98 -2.22
C ALA A 64 -17.50 6.77 -1.56
N PHE A 65 -18.46 7.67 -1.77
CA PHE A 65 -19.72 7.66 -1.02
C PHE A 65 -20.98 7.54 -1.90
N LEU A 66 -20.99 8.10 -3.11
CA LEU A 66 -22.20 8.05 -3.96
C LEU A 66 -22.27 6.75 -4.78
N ASN A 67 -21.13 6.18 -5.17
CA ASN A 67 -21.12 4.92 -5.90
C ASN A 67 -21.32 3.67 -5.00
N GLN A 68 -21.36 3.81 -3.67
CA GLN A 68 -21.68 2.69 -2.78
C GLN A 68 -23.19 2.41 -2.69
N GLU A 69 -24.04 3.37 -3.04
CA GLU A 69 -25.50 3.21 -2.96
C GLU A 69 -26.08 2.44 -4.16
N GLU A 70 -25.35 2.30 -5.28
CA GLU A 70 -25.83 1.57 -6.47
C GLU A 70 -25.54 0.05 -6.42
N ASP A 71 -24.65 -0.44 -5.54
CA ASP A 71 -24.25 -1.85 -5.46
C ASP A 71 -25.01 -2.66 -4.38
N GLU A 72 -25.93 -2.05 -3.61
CA GLU A 72 -26.78 -2.75 -2.62
C GLU A 72 -28.15 -3.22 -3.19
N GLU A 73 -28.47 -2.93 -4.44
CA GLU A 73 -29.68 -3.39 -5.14
C GLU A 73 -29.38 -4.45 -6.22
N GLU A 74 -28.81 -5.61 -5.86
CA GLU A 74 -28.96 -6.86 -6.65
C GLU A 74 -29.07 -8.13 -5.79
#